data_AF-A0AAU8LEJ0-F1
#
_entry.id   AF-A0AAU8LEJ0-F1
#
_cell.length_a   1.000
_cell.length_b   1.000
_cell.length_c   1.000
_cell.angle_alpha   90.00
_cell.angle_beta   90.00
_cell.angle_gamma   90.00
#
_symmetry.space_group_name_H-M   'P 1'
#
loop_
_entity.id
_entity.type
_entity.pdbx_description
1 polymer ?
#
loop_
_entity_poly.entity_id
_entity_poly.type
_entity_poly.pdbx_seq_one_letter_code
_entity_poly.pdbx_strand_id
1 'polypeptide(L)'
;MPIELPPTYISPYPETAVGGNGAFRGQDLSSGQSFPPGMQNPVATVLLQQGDMWCSPNCLAMFQDQTARDKFGIQSKVALKTLAAADQRVAEGRELRSSFNEIATDIGRSQQINEYIIKYPQPNRVFSGGMMTPFHALAHGMFGLGAPVSFPIQNVGLNVDIRSIPDVMNSIQVARPVGRSSLDVSFAYDVGKDTTSSWLTLGNITLRLVGEIDKSSSGAWTFNGEIRAYNDVYDANPSNHRGWLGENLTSILSEFPFTSYQIEIPGSLPVTIGGN
;
A
#
# COMPACT_ATOMS: atom_id res chain seq x y z
N MET A 1 4.52 -5.76 -14.69
CA MET A 1 3.51 -6.79 -14.37
C MET A 1 3.39 -6.84 -12.85
N PRO A 2 2.17 -6.89 -12.28
CA PRO A 2 2.01 -7.09 -10.84
C PRO A 2 2.69 -8.39 -10.42
N ILE A 3 3.24 -8.43 -9.20
CA ILE A 3 3.92 -9.63 -8.70
C ILE A 3 2.90 -10.71 -8.36
N GLU A 4 3.18 -11.96 -8.73
CA GLU A 4 2.49 -13.11 -8.16
C GLU A 4 3.07 -13.39 -6.77
N LEU A 5 2.22 -13.34 -5.74
CA LEU A 5 2.64 -13.67 -4.38
C LEU A 5 3.10 -15.14 -4.31
N PRO A 6 4.03 -15.48 -3.40
CA PRO A 6 4.54 -16.85 -3.32
C PRO A 6 3.40 -17.86 -3.09
N PRO A 7 3.47 -19.09 -3.61
CA PRO A 7 2.42 -20.10 -3.44
C PRO A 7 2.09 -20.43 -1.97
N THR A 8 3.04 -20.17 -1.07
CA THR A 8 2.92 -20.36 0.37
C THR A 8 2.53 -19.08 1.13
N TYR A 9 2.14 -18.02 0.41
CA TYR A 9 1.65 -16.79 1.02
C TYR A 9 0.42 -17.08 1.90
N ILE A 10 0.47 -16.61 3.15
CA ILE A 10 -0.61 -16.76 4.11
C ILE A 10 -1.32 -15.42 4.23
N SER A 11 -2.53 -15.33 3.68
CA SER A 11 -3.35 -14.13 3.75
C SER A 11 -3.63 -13.73 5.20
N PRO A 12 -3.56 -12.44 5.55
CA PRO A 12 -3.98 -11.93 6.85
C PRO A 12 -5.48 -12.10 7.09
N TYR A 13 -6.28 -12.27 6.02
CA TYR A 13 -7.71 -12.54 6.07
C TYR A 13 -8.00 -13.96 5.56
N PRO A 14 -7.77 -15.00 6.40
CA PRO A 14 -8.01 -16.37 6.00
C PRO A 14 -9.48 -16.56 5.60
N GLU A 15 -9.69 -17.27 4.50
CA GLU A 15 -11.04 -17.64 4.08
C GLU A 15 -11.59 -18.71 5.02
N THR A 16 -12.39 -18.28 6.00
CA THR A 16 -12.98 -19.18 7.00
C THR A 16 -14.14 -19.99 6.42
N ALA A 17 -14.85 -19.42 5.44
CA ALA A 17 -15.80 -20.10 4.57
C ALA A 17 -15.82 -19.40 3.20
N VAL A 18 -16.09 -20.16 2.15
CA VAL A 18 -16.07 -19.68 0.76
C VAL A 18 -16.96 -18.46 0.58
N GLY A 19 -16.44 -17.42 -0.09
CA GLY A 19 -17.19 -16.19 -0.37
C GLY A 19 -17.19 -15.16 0.76
N GLY A 20 -16.17 -15.21 1.62
CA GLY A 20 -15.85 -14.16 2.59
C GLY A 20 -16.60 -14.21 3.92
N ASN A 21 -17.48 -15.19 4.14
CA ASN A 21 -18.25 -15.30 5.38
C ASN A 21 -17.33 -15.55 6.59
N GLY A 22 -17.22 -14.58 7.48
CA GLY A 22 -16.37 -14.65 8.69
C GLY A 22 -14.90 -14.27 8.47
N ALA A 23 -14.50 -13.99 7.22
CA ALA A 23 -13.12 -13.66 6.87
C ALA A 23 -12.69 -12.28 7.40
N PHE A 24 -13.61 -11.32 7.44
CA PHE A 24 -13.28 -9.92 7.73
C PHE A 24 -13.90 -9.44 9.04
N ARG A 25 -15.12 -9.86 9.37
CA ARG A 25 -15.85 -9.34 10.53
C ARG A 25 -15.24 -9.74 11.87
N GLY A 26 -15.38 -8.86 12.86
CA GLY A 26 -14.95 -9.04 14.25
C GLY A 26 -15.74 -10.10 15.02
N GLN A 27 -15.35 -10.33 16.28
CA GLN A 27 -16.14 -11.16 17.19
C GLN A 27 -17.34 -10.37 17.73
N ASP A 28 -18.47 -11.04 17.89
CA ASP A 28 -19.62 -10.45 18.56
C ASP A 28 -19.41 -10.52 20.09
N LEU A 29 -19.45 -9.37 20.76
CA LEU A 29 -19.67 -9.27 22.22
C LEU A 29 -21.11 -9.71 22.53
N SER A 30 -21.30 -10.52 23.58
CA SER A 30 -22.54 -11.02 24.22
C SER A 30 -23.89 -10.84 23.48
N SER A 31 -24.77 -11.84 23.55
CA SER A 31 -26.04 -12.08 22.81
C SER A 31 -27.08 -10.95 22.58
N GLY A 32 -26.81 -9.67 22.86
CA GLY A 32 -27.67 -8.53 22.56
C GLY A 32 -27.59 -8.12 21.09
N GLN A 33 -28.73 -8.22 20.40
CA GLN A 33 -28.92 -7.70 19.05
C GLN A 33 -29.03 -6.18 19.12
N SER A 34 -28.19 -5.44 18.39
CA SER A 34 -28.27 -3.96 18.36
C SER A 34 -29.43 -3.45 17.50
N PHE A 35 -29.97 -4.31 16.64
CA PHE A 35 -31.05 -4.03 15.70
C PHE A 35 -31.75 -5.35 15.32
N PRO A 36 -32.93 -5.33 14.67
CA PRO A 36 -33.69 -6.54 14.37
C PRO A 36 -32.90 -7.61 13.59
N PRO A 37 -33.01 -8.89 13.96
CA PRO A 37 -32.42 -9.99 13.19
C PRO A 37 -32.87 -9.97 11.73
N GLY A 38 -31.94 -10.21 10.82
CA GLY A 38 -32.20 -10.19 9.38
C GLY A 38 -32.11 -8.80 8.75
N MET A 39 -32.03 -7.72 9.54
CA MET A 39 -31.63 -6.42 9.03
C MET A 39 -30.12 -6.40 8.77
N GLN A 40 -29.72 -5.84 7.62
CA GLN A 40 -28.30 -5.61 7.34
C GLN A 40 -27.75 -4.53 8.28
N ASN A 41 -26.53 -4.73 8.76
CA ASN A 41 -25.84 -3.74 9.58
C ASN A 41 -25.81 -2.36 8.88
N PRO A 42 -26.30 -1.28 9.50
CA PRO A 42 -26.37 0.02 8.84
C PRO A 42 -24.99 0.59 8.46
N VAL A 43 -23.91 0.20 9.14
CA VAL A 43 -22.54 0.56 8.76
C VAL A 43 -22.18 -0.01 7.39
N ALA A 44 -22.50 -1.28 7.16
CA ALA A 44 -22.29 -1.92 5.86
C ALA A 44 -23.18 -1.36 4.75
N THR A 45 -24.44 -1.04 5.07
CA THR A 45 -25.37 -0.43 4.10
C THR A 45 -24.79 0.87 3.55
N VAL A 46 -24.21 1.72 4.41
CA VAL A 46 -23.55 2.97 3.99
C VAL A 46 -22.34 2.68 3.10
N LEU A 47 -21.48 1.72 3.47
CA LEU A 47 -20.33 1.33 2.64
C LEU A 47 -20.76 0.89 1.24
N LEU A 48 -21.77 0.03 1.15
CA LEU A 48 -22.26 -0.49 -0.14
C LEU A 48 -22.89 0.61 -1.01
N GLN A 49 -23.69 1.50 -0.40
CA GLN A 49 -24.28 2.65 -1.12
C GLN A 49 -23.20 3.60 -1.67
N GLN A 50 -22.05 3.67 -1.01
CA GLN A 50 -20.96 4.56 -1.39
C GLN A 50 -19.84 3.85 -2.16
N GLY A 51 -20.01 2.57 -2.51
CA GLY A 51 -18.95 1.76 -3.14
C GLY A 51 -18.41 2.35 -4.45
N ASP A 52 -19.24 3.03 -5.23
CA ASP A 52 -18.81 3.73 -6.45
C ASP A 52 -17.85 4.88 -6.16
N MET A 53 -18.04 5.58 -5.03
CA MET A 53 -17.18 6.68 -4.62
C MET A 53 -15.91 6.18 -3.94
N TRP A 54 -16.02 5.15 -3.08
CA TRP A 54 -14.87 4.53 -2.42
C TRP A 54 -13.92 3.84 -3.40
N CYS A 55 -14.44 3.14 -4.41
CA CYS A 55 -13.64 2.42 -5.40
C CYS A 55 -13.38 3.23 -6.69
N SER A 56 -13.22 4.55 -6.57
CA SER A 56 -12.92 5.44 -7.69
C SER A 56 -11.92 6.54 -7.30
N PRO A 57 -11.44 7.36 -8.25
CA PRO A 57 -10.58 8.51 -7.94
C PRO A 57 -11.18 9.51 -6.92
N ASN A 58 -12.48 9.43 -6.63
CA ASN A 58 -13.14 10.26 -5.62
C ASN A 58 -12.95 9.76 -4.18
N CYS A 59 -12.26 8.64 -3.96
CA CYS A 59 -12.10 8.00 -2.66
C CYS A 59 -11.59 8.95 -1.57
N LEU A 60 -10.61 9.81 -1.89
CA LEU A 60 -10.05 10.77 -0.93
C LEU A 60 -11.07 11.81 -0.50
N ALA A 61 -11.77 12.43 -1.45
CA ALA A 61 -12.83 13.40 -1.14
C ALA A 61 -13.93 12.76 -0.30
N MET A 62 -14.33 11.53 -0.65
CA MET A 62 -15.31 10.75 0.11
C MET A 62 -14.84 10.48 1.55
N PHE A 63 -13.56 10.14 1.74
CA PHE A 63 -12.97 9.90 3.05
C PHE A 63 -12.88 11.16 3.91
N GLN A 64 -12.49 12.28 3.30
CA GLN A 64 -12.43 13.59 3.95
C GLN A 64 -13.81 14.02 4.44
N ASP A 65 -14.83 13.90 3.58
CA ASP A 65 -16.21 14.24 3.91
C ASP A 65 -16.76 13.34 5.01
N GLN A 66 -16.54 12.02 4.92
CA GLN A 66 -16.99 11.08 5.93
C GLN A 66 -16.37 11.38 7.30
N THR A 67 -15.07 11.62 7.33
CA THR A 67 -14.33 11.92 8.57
C THR A 67 -14.69 13.29 9.15
N ALA A 68 -15.00 14.27 8.31
CA ALA A 68 -15.52 15.55 8.76
C ALA A 68 -16.89 15.41 9.44
N ARG A 69 -17.77 14.54 8.90
CA ARG A 69 -19.12 14.30 9.41
C ARG A 69 -19.14 13.59 10.77
N ASP A 70 -18.29 12.59 10.96
CA ASP A 70 -18.32 11.74 12.16
C ASP A 70 -17.13 11.93 13.11
N LYS A 71 -16.22 12.87 12.79
CA LYS A 71 -14.99 13.15 13.55
C LYS A 71 -14.10 11.92 13.73
N PHE A 72 -13.90 11.19 12.63
CA PHE A 72 -13.20 9.90 12.59
C PHE A 72 -13.84 8.87 13.53
N GLY A 73 -15.17 8.84 13.50
CA GLY A 73 -16.00 7.94 14.28
C GLY A 73 -16.06 6.52 13.70
N ILE A 74 -17.09 5.77 14.11
CA ILE A 74 -17.26 4.35 13.73
C ILE A 74 -17.25 4.17 12.20
N GLN A 75 -17.99 5.01 11.47
CA GLN A 75 -18.12 4.87 10.01
C GLN A 75 -16.78 5.12 9.31
N SER A 76 -16.06 6.19 9.65
CA SER A 76 -14.72 6.45 9.10
C SER A 76 -13.71 5.37 9.43
N LYS A 77 -13.67 4.88 10.68
CA LYS A 77 -12.72 3.81 11.07
C LYS A 77 -13.02 2.50 10.36
N VAL A 78 -14.29 2.12 10.25
CA VAL A 78 -14.71 0.90 9.54
C VAL A 78 -14.45 1.03 8.04
N ALA A 79 -14.70 2.19 7.43
CA ALA A 79 -14.35 2.47 6.04
C ALA A 79 -12.84 2.33 5.82
N LEU A 80 -12.01 2.96 6.65
CA LEU A 80 -10.55 2.89 6.52
C LEU A 80 -10.02 1.45 6.61
N LYS A 81 -10.52 0.65 7.57
CA LYS A 81 -10.19 -0.78 7.67
C LYS A 81 -10.67 -1.58 6.45
N THR A 82 -11.82 -1.22 5.87
CA THR A 82 -12.36 -1.84 4.65
C THR A 82 -11.49 -1.53 3.44
N LEU A 83 -11.04 -0.29 3.26
CA LEU A 83 -10.11 0.10 2.19
C LEU A 83 -8.80 -0.68 2.29
N ALA A 84 -8.27 -0.83 3.50
CA ALA A 84 -7.06 -1.60 3.74
C ALA A 84 -7.24 -3.10 3.44
N ALA A 85 -8.40 -3.67 3.78
CA ALA A 85 -8.73 -5.06 3.44
C ALA A 85 -8.93 -5.25 1.92
N ALA A 86 -9.53 -4.28 1.23
CA ALA A 86 -9.72 -4.32 -0.21
C ALA A 86 -8.38 -4.20 -0.96
N ASP A 87 -7.50 -3.26 -0.57
CA ASP A 87 -6.14 -3.14 -1.11
C ASP A 87 -5.33 -4.43 -0.91
N GLN A 88 -5.42 -5.02 0.28
CA GLN A 88 -4.82 -6.32 0.57
C GLN A 88 -5.30 -7.41 -0.41
N ARG A 89 -6.60 -7.48 -0.69
CA ARG A 89 -7.13 -8.45 -1.68
C ARG A 89 -6.64 -8.17 -3.10
N VAL A 90 -6.45 -6.90 -3.47
CA VAL A 90 -5.84 -6.56 -4.77
C VAL A 90 -4.39 -7.03 -4.84
N ALA A 91 -3.62 -6.89 -3.76
CA ALA A 91 -2.27 -7.45 -3.69
C ALA A 91 -2.26 -8.99 -3.84
N GLU A 92 -3.33 -9.65 -3.42
CA GLU A 92 -3.58 -11.09 -3.59
C GLU A 92 -4.17 -11.46 -4.97
N GLY A 93 -4.23 -10.51 -5.92
CA GLY A 93 -4.69 -10.75 -7.29
C GLY A 93 -6.21 -10.70 -7.50
N ARG A 94 -6.97 -10.18 -6.52
CA ARG A 94 -8.43 -10.01 -6.63
C ARG A 94 -8.80 -8.66 -7.25
N GLU A 95 -9.98 -8.57 -7.83
CA GLU A 95 -10.53 -7.29 -8.32
C GLU A 95 -11.01 -6.42 -7.16
N LEU A 96 -10.73 -5.11 -7.24
CA LEU A 96 -10.89 -4.17 -6.14
C LEU A 96 -12.35 -4.01 -5.69
N ARG A 97 -13.27 -3.72 -6.62
CA ARG A 97 -14.66 -3.42 -6.28
C ARG A 97 -15.38 -4.66 -5.77
N SER A 98 -15.12 -5.81 -6.39
CA SER A 98 -15.65 -7.10 -5.96
C SER A 98 -15.19 -7.42 -4.53
N SER A 99 -13.90 -7.20 -4.24
CA SER A 99 -13.34 -7.39 -2.89
C SER A 99 -13.98 -6.43 -1.88
N PHE A 100 -14.12 -5.15 -2.21
CA PHE A 100 -14.78 -4.16 -1.35
C PHE A 100 -16.23 -4.58 -1.01
N ASN A 101 -17.00 -5.00 -2.02
CA ASN A 101 -18.39 -5.44 -1.83
C ASN A 101 -18.46 -6.71 -0.98
N GLU A 102 -17.55 -7.67 -1.16
CA GLU A 102 -17.45 -8.89 -0.35
C GLU A 102 -17.22 -8.55 1.13
N ILE A 103 -16.25 -7.66 1.40
CA ILE A 103 -15.92 -7.21 2.76
C ILE A 103 -17.10 -6.48 3.39
N ALA A 104 -17.69 -5.52 2.69
CA ALA A 104 -18.85 -4.77 3.20
C ALA A 104 -20.06 -5.69 3.46
N THR A 105 -20.27 -6.69 2.60
CA THR A 105 -21.33 -7.70 2.81
C THR A 105 -21.08 -8.53 4.07
N ASP A 106 -19.82 -8.91 4.35
CA ASP A 106 -19.48 -9.64 5.58
C ASP A 106 -19.67 -8.79 6.83
N ILE A 107 -19.30 -7.50 6.79
CA ILE A 107 -19.62 -6.53 7.86
C ILE A 107 -21.14 -6.45 8.07
N GLY A 108 -21.93 -6.50 6.99
CA GLY A 108 -23.39 -6.46 7.00
C GLY A 108 -24.05 -7.55 7.83
N ARG A 109 -23.33 -8.65 8.10
CA ARG A 109 -23.79 -9.78 8.92
C ARG A 109 -23.54 -9.58 10.43
N SER A 110 -22.66 -8.67 10.84
CA SER A 110 -22.44 -8.36 12.25
C SER A 110 -23.68 -7.73 12.88
N GLN A 111 -24.05 -8.14 14.09
CA GLN A 111 -25.19 -7.60 14.83
C GLN A 111 -24.81 -6.46 15.80
N GLN A 112 -23.58 -5.95 15.67
CA GLN A 112 -23.04 -4.90 16.54
C GLN A 112 -22.84 -3.59 15.79
N ILE A 113 -22.81 -2.47 16.51
CA ILE A 113 -22.44 -1.17 15.95
C ILE A 113 -21.28 -0.61 16.77
N ASN A 114 -20.06 -0.91 16.33
CA ASN A 114 -18.81 -0.43 16.94
C ASN A 114 -17.67 -0.42 15.90
N GLU A 115 -16.52 0.12 16.26
CA GLU A 115 -15.36 0.24 15.35
C GLU A 115 -14.61 -1.08 15.09
N TYR A 116 -14.98 -2.16 15.78
CA TYR A 116 -14.34 -3.48 15.72
C TYR A 116 -15.17 -4.53 14.96
N ILE A 117 -16.29 -4.14 14.34
CA ILE A 117 -17.11 -5.03 13.51
C ILE A 117 -16.37 -5.54 12.27
N ILE A 118 -15.24 -4.92 11.92
CA ILE A 118 -14.23 -5.42 10.99
C ILE A 118 -12.89 -5.58 11.72
N LYS A 119 -12.22 -6.71 11.50
CA LYS A 119 -10.88 -7.02 12.01
C LYS A 119 -9.82 -6.19 11.29
N TYR A 120 -8.74 -5.89 12.00
CA TYR A 120 -7.49 -5.44 11.39
C TYR A 120 -6.36 -6.36 11.89
N PRO A 121 -6.15 -7.52 11.26
CA PRO A 121 -5.03 -8.39 11.57
C PRO A 121 -3.71 -7.70 11.16
N GLN A 122 -2.73 -7.73 12.06
CA GLN A 122 -1.44 -7.07 11.92
C GLN A 122 -0.43 -7.79 11.00
N PRO A 123 -0.26 -9.13 11.04
CA PRO A 123 0.83 -9.78 10.30
C PRO A 123 0.55 -9.87 8.80
N ASN A 124 1.61 -10.10 8.01
CA ASN A 124 1.56 -10.47 6.58
C ASN A 124 0.79 -9.50 5.67
N ARG A 125 0.74 -8.22 6.03
CA ARG A 125 0.13 -7.19 5.18
C ARG A 125 0.97 -6.96 3.94
N VAL A 126 0.30 -6.73 2.81
CA VAL A 126 0.93 -6.44 1.53
C VAL A 126 0.21 -5.27 0.86
N PHE A 127 0.97 -4.28 0.40
CA PHE A 127 0.43 -3.18 -0.40
C PHE A 127 0.32 -3.56 -1.88
N SER A 128 -0.80 -3.19 -2.49
CA SER A 128 -1.08 -3.51 -3.90
C SER A 128 -0.39 -2.57 -4.90
N GLY A 129 -0.04 -1.35 -4.48
CA GLY A 129 0.37 -0.25 -5.36
C GLY A 129 -0.78 0.51 -6.00
N GLY A 130 -2.02 0.02 -5.85
CA GLY A 130 -3.22 0.60 -6.43
C GLY A 130 -3.74 1.84 -5.70
N MET A 131 -4.94 2.29 -6.10
CA MET A 131 -5.54 3.54 -5.58
C MET A 131 -5.76 3.55 -4.07
N MET A 132 -5.94 2.37 -3.45
CA MET A 132 -6.22 2.24 -2.02
C MET A 132 -4.97 2.05 -1.16
N THR A 133 -3.80 1.87 -1.76
CA THR A 133 -2.53 1.65 -1.03
C THR A 133 -2.21 2.77 -0.02
N PRO A 134 -2.37 4.07 -0.35
CA PRO A 134 -2.17 5.12 0.64
C PRO A 134 -3.09 5.01 1.87
N PHE A 135 -4.34 4.58 1.68
CA PHE A 135 -5.29 4.35 2.77
C PHE A 135 -4.94 3.08 3.57
N HIS A 136 -4.44 2.05 2.90
CA HIS A 136 -3.92 0.86 3.57
C HIS A 136 -2.73 1.22 4.47
N ALA A 137 -1.80 2.04 3.97
CA ALA A 137 -0.65 2.53 4.73
C ALA A 137 -1.07 3.38 5.94
N LEU A 138 -2.01 4.31 5.74
CA LEU A 138 -2.60 5.10 6.81
C LEU A 138 -3.29 4.22 7.86
N ALA A 139 -4.11 3.26 7.42
CA ALA A 139 -4.78 2.30 8.30
C ALA A 139 -3.77 1.51 9.14
N HIS A 140 -2.63 1.14 8.54
CA HIS A 140 -1.60 0.38 9.24
C HIS A 140 -0.89 1.22 10.32
N GLY A 141 -0.65 2.50 10.05
CA GLY A 141 -0.12 3.42 11.07
C GLY A 141 -1.01 3.55 12.30
N MET A 142 -2.33 3.38 12.14
CA MET A 142 -3.30 3.52 13.25
C MET A 142 -3.67 2.18 13.91
N PHE A 143 -3.73 1.10 13.15
CA PHE A 143 -4.27 -0.19 13.59
C PHE A 143 -3.27 -1.36 13.54
N GLY A 144 -2.10 -1.16 12.93
CA GLY A 144 -1.09 -2.20 12.69
C GLY A 144 -0.16 -2.47 13.87
N LEU A 145 -0.23 -1.68 14.94
CA LEU A 145 0.60 -1.84 16.15
C LEU A 145 2.11 -1.87 15.86
N GLY A 146 2.56 -1.14 14.84
CA GLY A 146 3.98 -1.07 14.45
C GLY A 146 4.52 -2.31 13.72
N ALA A 147 3.67 -3.26 13.34
CA ALA A 147 4.11 -4.43 12.56
C ALA A 147 4.67 -4.00 11.20
N PRO A 148 5.69 -4.70 10.65
CA PRO A 148 6.18 -4.41 9.31
C PRO A 148 5.17 -4.83 8.24
N VAL A 149 5.21 -4.14 7.09
CA VAL A 149 4.38 -4.40 5.92
C VAL A 149 5.25 -4.60 4.69
N SER A 150 4.87 -5.51 3.79
CA SER A 150 5.56 -5.69 2.51
C SER A 150 4.94 -4.82 1.41
N PHE A 151 5.76 -4.11 0.68
CA PHE A 151 5.40 -3.43 -0.57
C PHE A 151 6.35 -3.91 -1.68
N PRO A 152 6.03 -5.02 -2.38
CA PRO A 152 6.90 -5.58 -3.40
C PRO A 152 7.32 -4.51 -4.43
N ILE A 153 8.60 -4.48 -4.80
CA ILE A 153 9.14 -3.42 -5.68
C ILE A 153 8.39 -3.32 -7.03
N GLN A 154 7.84 -4.44 -7.50
CA GLN A 154 7.05 -4.53 -8.72
C GLN A 154 5.69 -3.83 -8.60
N ASN A 155 5.16 -3.71 -7.39
CA ASN A 155 3.89 -3.04 -7.11
C ASN A 155 4.07 -1.53 -6.91
N VAL A 156 5.29 -1.06 -6.60
CA VAL A 156 5.57 0.37 -6.40
C VAL A 156 5.32 1.18 -7.68
N GLY A 157 5.44 0.56 -8.86
CA GLY A 157 5.22 1.22 -10.15
C GLY A 157 6.41 2.06 -10.61
N LEU A 158 7.62 1.72 -10.18
CA LEU A 158 8.85 2.38 -10.60
C LEU A 158 9.09 2.20 -12.11
N ASN A 159 9.56 3.26 -12.76
CA ASN A 159 9.97 3.32 -14.16
C ASN A 159 11.30 4.08 -14.30
N VAL A 160 12.32 3.57 -13.62
CA VAL A 160 13.61 4.24 -13.47
C VAL A 160 14.39 4.29 -14.79
N ASP A 161 14.55 5.49 -15.36
CA ASP A 161 15.55 5.74 -16.39
C ASP A 161 16.91 6.06 -15.75
N ILE A 162 17.80 5.08 -15.66
CA ILE A 162 19.10 5.26 -15.01
C ILE A 162 20.00 6.30 -15.68
N ARG A 163 19.74 6.67 -16.96
CA ARG A 163 20.49 7.72 -17.66
C ARG A 163 20.22 9.11 -17.08
N SER A 164 19.06 9.26 -16.42
CA SER A 164 18.65 10.50 -15.78
C SER A 164 19.24 10.68 -14.37
N ILE A 165 20.01 9.70 -13.87
CA ILE A 165 20.57 9.71 -12.51
C ILE A 165 22.08 10.01 -12.60
N PRO A 166 22.52 11.24 -12.27
CA PRO A 166 23.91 11.66 -12.47
C PRO A 166 24.92 10.79 -11.72
N ASP A 167 24.62 10.38 -10.50
CA ASP A 167 25.54 9.56 -9.68
C ASP A 167 25.78 8.18 -10.29
N VAL A 168 24.75 7.59 -10.90
CA VAL A 168 24.85 6.33 -11.64
C VAL A 168 25.68 6.53 -12.90
N MET A 169 25.40 7.58 -13.67
CA MET A 169 26.12 7.89 -14.91
C MET A 169 27.60 8.17 -14.67
N ASN A 170 27.93 8.91 -13.61
CA ASN A 170 29.31 9.14 -13.19
C ASN A 170 30.02 7.83 -12.86
N SER A 171 29.34 6.91 -12.17
CA SER A 171 29.89 5.61 -11.83
C SER A 171 30.14 4.74 -13.07
N ILE A 172 29.26 4.78 -14.07
CA ILE A 172 29.43 4.10 -15.37
C ILE A 172 30.61 4.68 -16.17
N GLN A 173 30.77 6.00 -16.16
CA GLN A 173 31.87 6.68 -16.86
C GLN A 173 33.23 6.34 -16.24
N VAL A 174 33.31 6.32 -14.90
CA VAL A 174 34.53 6.01 -14.16
C VAL A 174 34.87 4.52 -14.16
N ALA A 175 33.88 3.63 -14.35
CA ALA A 175 34.14 2.20 -14.51
C ALA A 175 35.14 1.95 -15.65
N ARG A 176 36.31 1.41 -15.32
CA ARG A 176 37.44 1.11 -16.24
C ARG A 176 37.92 -0.32 -15.96
N PRO A 177 38.49 -1.03 -16.97
CA PRO A 177 38.76 -0.62 -18.36
C PRO A 177 37.70 -1.13 -19.36
N VAL A 178 37.98 -1.03 -20.67
CA VAL A 178 37.25 -1.73 -21.75
C VAL A 178 37.05 -3.20 -21.38
N GLY A 179 35.86 -3.73 -21.64
CA GLY A 179 35.41 -5.04 -21.17
C GLY A 179 34.43 -4.94 -20.01
N ARG A 180 34.29 -6.03 -19.26
CA ARG A 180 33.29 -6.18 -18.19
C ARG A 180 33.79 -5.68 -16.84
N SER A 181 32.92 -4.97 -16.13
CA SER A 181 33.14 -4.52 -14.75
C SER A 181 31.83 -4.55 -13.96
N SER A 182 31.93 -4.78 -12.65
CA SER A 182 30.77 -4.74 -11.76
C SER A 182 30.39 -3.30 -11.40
N LEU A 183 29.09 -3.03 -11.33
CA LEU A 183 28.53 -1.79 -10.79
C LEU A 183 27.61 -2.14 -9.62
N ASP A 184 27.79 -1.45 -8.50
CA ASP A 184 26.94 -1.55 -7.33
C ASP A 184 26.85 -0.17 -6.67
N VAL A 185 25.74 0.53 -6.92
CA VAL A 185 25.55 1.91 -6.50
C VAL A 185 24.16 2.10 -5.91
N SER A 186 24.09 2.89 -4.84
CA SER A 186 22.83 3.27 -4.21
C SER A 186 22.56 4.76 -4.44
N PHE A 187 21.30 5.12 -4.64
CA PHE A 187 20.89 6.49 -4.91
C PHE A 187 19.50 6.77 -4.35
N ALA A 188 19.26 8.02 -3.95
CA ALA A 188 17.94 8.48 -3.56
C ALA A 188 17.03 8.59 -4.80
N TYR A 189 15.78 8.19 -4.64
CA TYR A 189 14.78 8.23 -5.71
C TYR A 189 13.45 8.76 -5.19
N ASP A 190 12.96 9.80 -5.83
CA ASP A 190 11.62 10.34 -5.61
C ASP A 190 10.60 9.50 -6.38
N VAL A 191 9.81 8.70 -5.65
CA VAL A 191 8.79 7.81 -6.23
C VAL A 191 7.71 8.61 -6.98
N GLY A 192 7.52 9.89 -6.63
CA GLY A 192 6.53 10.77 -7.26
C GLY A 192 6.82 11.09 -8.73
N LYS A 193 8.04 10.81 -9.20
CA LYS A 193 8.39 10.87 -10.63
C LYS A 193 7.61 9.85 -11.46
N ASP A 194 7.22 8.73 -10.86
CA ASP A 194 6.58 7.61 -11.55
C ASP A 194 5.12 7.43 -11.11
N THR A 195 4.85 7.47 -9.80
CA THR A 195 3.52 7.17 -9.27
C THR A 195 3.15 8.01 -8.04
N THR A 196 1.99 8.65 -8.11
CA THR A 196 1.48 9.45 -6.99
C THR A 196 1.03 8.58 -5.81
N SER A 197 0.37 7.43 -6.04
CA SER A 197 -0.10 6.55 -4.96
C SER A 197 1.06 6.03 -4.10
N SER A 198 2.11 5.53 -4.73
CA SER A 198 3.28 5.03 -4.00
C SER A 198 4.07 6.15 -3.36
N TRP A 199 4.15 7.34 -3.98
CA TRP A 199 4.76 8.53 -3.35
C TRP A 199 4.08 8.95 -2.06
N LEU A 200 2.75 8.91 -2.00
CA LEU A 200 2.00 9.19 -0.77
C LEU A 200 2.28 8.18 0.36
N THR A 201 2.83 7.02 0.01
CA THR A 201 3.18 5.96 0.96
C THR A 201 4.66 5.99 1.34
N LEU A 202 5.55 6.25 0.38
CA LEU A 202 7.00 6.07 0.51
C LEU A 202 7.81 7.39 0.42
N GLY A 203 7.26 8.43 -0.21
CA GLY A 203 8.00 9.65 -0.53
C GLY A 203 9.27 9.37 -1.34
N ASN A 204 10.43 9.65 -0.74
CA ASN A 204 11.74 9.33 -1.29
C ASN A 204 12.25 8.02 -0.71
N ILE A 205 12.72 7.11 -1.56
CA ILE A 205 13.34 5.85 -1.15
C ILE A 205 14.81 5.80 -1.56
N THR A 206 15.56 4.85 -1.01
CA THR A 206 16.90 4.52 -1.50
C THR A 206 16.80 3.29 -2.41
N LEU A 207 17.24 3.44 -3.66
CA LEU A 207 17.36 2.34 -4.61
C LEU A 207 18.82 1.89 -4.70
N ARG A 208 19.02 0.64 -5.10
CA ARG A 208 20.33 0.03 -5.38
C ARG A 208 20.32 -0.56 -6.78
N LEU A 209 21.26 -0.14 -7.61
CA LEU A 209 21.52 -0.69 -8.93
C LEU A 209 22.72 -1.63 -8.84
N VAL A 210 22.54 -2.89 -9.21
CA VAL A 210 23.60 -3.91 -9.18
C VAL A 210 23.65 -4.68 -10.49
N GLY A 211 24.83 -4.86 -11.05
CA GLY A 211 25.00 -5.58 -12.31
C GLY A 211 26.40 -5.47 -12.92
N GLU A 212 26.48 -5.74 -14.22
CA GLU A 212 27.70 -5.63 -15.00
C GLU A 212 27.57 -4.56 -16.09
N ILE A 213 28.65 -3.81 -16.31
CA ILE A 213 28.82 -2.92 -17.46
C ILE A 213 29.84 -3.57 -18.40
N ASP A 214 29.50 -3.67 -19.68
CA ASP A 214 30.42 -4.02 -20.75
C ASP A 214 30.72 -2.77 -21.60
N LYS A 215 31.96 -2.29 -21.57
CA LYS A 215 32.41 -1.09 -22.31
C LYS A 215 33.24 -1.50 -23.52
N SER A 216 32.87 -1.03 -24.70
CA SER A 216 33.63 -1.22 -25.94
C SER A 216 34.81 -0.25 -26.03
N SER A 217 35.75 -0.53 -26.92
CA SER A 217 36.85 0.38 -27.26
C SER A 217 36.39 1.68 -27.92
N SER A 218 35.16 1.73 -28.45
CA SER A 218 34.57 2.93 -29.04
C SER A 218 33.96 3.89 -28.02
N GLY A 219 33.90 3.51 -26.74
CA GLY A 219 33.26 4.28 -25.67
C GLY A 219 31.80 3.86 -25.38
N ALA A 220 31.19 3.12 -26.30
CA ALA A 220 29.86 2.57 -26.11
C ALA A 220 29.84 1.57 -24.95
N TRP A 221 28.72 1.52 -24.23
CA TRP A 221 28.60 0.67 -23.06
C TRP A 221 27.19 0.06 -22.97
N THR A 222 27.11 -1.12 -22.36
CA THR A 222 25.84 -1.76 -21.99
C THR A 222 25.89 -2.16 -20.54
N PHE A 223 24.91 -1.73 -19.76
CA PHE A 223 24.66 -2.21 -18.41
C PHE A 223 23.59 -3.30 -18.44
N ASN A 224 23.83 -4.40 -17.74
CA ASN A 224 22.87 -5.47 -17.49
C ASN A 224 22.85 -5.80 -15.99
N GLY A 225 21.69 -5.69 -15.38
CA GLY A 225 21.56 -5.94 -13.96
C GLY A 225 20.14 -5.74 -13.49
N GLU A 226 20.00 -5.30 -12.24
CA GLU A 226 18.73 -5.12 -11.60
C GLU A 226 18.74 -3.93 -10.63
N ILE A 227 17.55 -3.37 -10.43
CA ILE A 227 17.25 -2.39 -9.40
C ILE A 227 16.57 -3.13 -8.24
N ARG A 228 17.05 -2.84 -7.03
CA ARG A 228 16.47 -3.26 -5.75
C ARG A 228 16.19 -2.02 -4.91
N ALA A 229 15.41 -2.16 -3.85
CA ALA A 229 15.12 -1.08 -2.90
C ALA A 229 15.58 -1.49 -1.50
N TYR A 230 16.02 -0.51 -0.71
CA TYR A 230 16.15 -0.68 0.73
C TYR A 230 14.76 -0.56 1.37
N ASN A 231 14.62 -1.11 2.57
CA ASN A 231 13.42 -0.91 3.37
C ASN A 231 13.26 0.57 3.72
N ASP A 232 12.01 1.01 3.82
CA ASP A 232 11.65 2.38 4.16
C ASP A 232 10.89 2.42 5.51
N VAL A 233 10.74 3.61 6.08
CA VAL A 233 10.00 3.81 7.34
C VAL A 233 8.82 4.73 7.08
N TYR A 234 7.62 4.18 7.27
CA TYR A 234 6.41 4.98 7.25
C TYR A 234 6.29 5.79 8.53
N ASP A 235 6.49 7.11 8.45
CA ASP A 235 6.18 8.01 9.56
C ASP A 235 4.67 8.23 9.63
N ALA A 236 4.04 7.58 10.62
CA ALA A 236 2.60 7.60 10.79
C ALA A 236 2.07 8.91 11.39
N ASN A 237 2.94 9.89 11.72
CA ASN A 237 2.49 11.20 12.17
C ASN A 237 1.66 11.91 11.08
N PRO A 238 0.37 12.21 11.32
CA PRO A 238 -0.50 12.84 10.33
C PRO A 238 0.02 14.15 9.75
N SER A 239 0.89 14.89 10.47
CA SER A 239 1.46 16.13 9.94
C SER A 239 2.27 15.95 8.67
N ASN A 240 2.94 14.80 8.50
CA ASN A 240 3.70 14.47 7.29
C ASN A 240 2.79 14.18 6.09
N HIS A 241 1.51 13.93 6.36
CA HIS A 241 0.48 13.60 5.40
C HIS A 241 -0.43 14.79 5.07
N ARG A 242 -0.17 15.98 5.65
CA ARG A 242 -1.03 17.16 5.52
C ARG A 242 -1.27 17.59 4.08
N GLY A 243 -0.27 17.45 3.22
CA GLY A 243 -0.36 17.82 1.81
C GLY A 243 -1.46 17.07 1.07
N TRP A 244 -1.68 15.78 1.38
CA TRP A 244 -2.66 14.96 0.68
C TRP A 244 -3.95 14.74 1.48
N LEU A 245 -3.87 14.59 2.81
CA LEU A 245 -5.06 14.44 3.66
C LEU A 245 -5.84 15.75 3.79
N GLY A 246 -5.19 16.89 3.59
CA GLY A 246 -5.76 18.20 3.86
C GLY A 246 -5.77 18.54 5.35
N GLU A 247 -5.96 19.83 5.63
CA GLU A 247 -5.84 20.39 6.98
C GLU A 247 -6.83 19.76 7.98
N ASN A 248 -8.10 19.67 7.62
CA ASN A 248 -9.15 19.17 8.52
C ASN A 248 -8.93 17.70 8.90
N LEU A 249 -8.64 16.84 7.93
CA LEU A 249 -8.41 15.41 8.20
C LEU A 249 -7.13 15.21 9.04
N THR A 250 -6.08 15.97 8.73
CA THR A 250 -4.84 15.94 9.53
C THR A 250 -5.07 16.34 10.98
N SER A 251 -5.87 17.39 11.21
CA SER A 251 -6.22 17.84 12.56
C SER A 251 -7.05 16.79 13.31
N ILE A 252 -7.97 16.11 12.64
CA ILE A 252 -8.78 15.08 13.28
C ILE A 252 -7.92 13.86 13.61
N LEU A 253 -7.07 13.40 12.68
CA LEU A 253 -6.26 12.20 12.87
C LEU A 253 -5.13 12.39 13.91
N SER A 254 -4.67 13.62 14.15
CA SER A 254 -3.66 13.89 15.17
C SER A 254 -4.14 13.67 16.61
N GLU A 255 -5.46 13.57 16.81
CA GLU A 255 -6.07 13.22 18.11
C GLU A 255 -6.02 11.72 18.41
N PHE A 256 -5.66 10.88 17.44
CA PHE A 256 -5.64 9.42 17.57
C PHE A 256 -4.21 8.89 17.66
N PRO A 257 -3.99 7.78 18.40
CA PRO A 257 -2.67 7.17 18.49
C PRO A 257 -2.25 6.57 17.16
N PHE A 258 -0.96 6.67 16.86
CA PHE A 258 -0.33 6.08 15.69
C PHE A 258 1.02 5.47 16.06
N THR A 259 1.50 4.54 15.25
CA THR A 259 2.82 3.92 15.41
C THR A 259 3.46 3.77 14.03
N SER A 260 4.59 4.44 13.84
CA SER A 260 5.41 4.29 12.63
C SER A 260 5.88 2.84 12.49
N TYR A 261 6.07 2.40 11.25
CA TYR A 261 6.40 1.01 10.96
C TYR A 261 7.33 0.90 9.74
N GLN A 262 7.97 -0.25 9.61
CA GLN A 262 8.87 -0.54 8.51
C GLN A 262 8.08 -1.04 7.29
N ILE A 263 8.38 -0.48 6.12
CA ILE A 263 7.93 -1.01 4.83
C ILE A 263 9.10 -1.78 4.22
N GLU A 264 8.91 -3.08 4.07
CA GLU A 264 9.84 -3.93 3.35
C GLU A 264 9.57 -3.83 1.85
N ILE A 265 10.60 -3.59 1.03
CA ILE A 265 10.45 -3.44 -0.42
C ILE A 265 11.20 -4.56 -1.16
N PRO A 266 10.73 -5.83 -1.05
CA PRO A 266 11.43 -6.97 -1.59
C PRO A 266 11.31 -7.07 -3.12
N GLY A 267 12.25 -7.80 -3.71
CA GLY A 267 12.25 -8.17 -5.13
C GLY A 267 13.33 -7.45 -5.94
N SER A 268 13.29 -7.65 -7.24
CA SER A 268 14.16 -6.97 -8.19
C SER A 268 13.43 -6.58 -9.46
N LEU A 269 13.89 -5.49 -10.08
CA LEU A 269 13.46 -5.01 -11.39
C LEU A 269 14.63 -5.16 -12.37
N PRO A 270 14.56 -6.07 -13.36
CA PRO A 270 15.63 -6.22 -14.33
C PRO A 270 15.75 -4.96 -15.20
N VAL A 271 16.99 -4.57 -15.50
CA VAL A 271 17.29 -3.40 -16.34
C VAL A 271 18.47 -3.72 -17.25
N THR A 272 18.24 -3.46 -18.54
CA THR A 272 19.27 -3.49 -19.58
C THR A 272 19.24 -2.17 -20.30
N ILE A 273 20.37 -1.51 -20.39
CA ILE A 273 20.47 -0.21 -21.06
C ILE A 273 21.84 -0.02 -21.67
N GLY A 274 21.89 0.72 -22.79
CA GLY A 274 23.14 1.08 -23.43
C GLY A 274 23.26 2.59 -23.64
N GLY A 275 24.49 3.03 -23.85
CA GLY A 275 24.83 4.41 -24.15
C GLY A 275 26.20 4.53 -24.81
N ASN A 276 26.64 5.77 -25.01
CA ASN A 276 27.97 6.13 -25.50
C ASN A 276 28.45 7.36 -24.74
#